data_AF-A0AAU9N4X6-F1
#
_entry.id   AF-A0AAU9N4X6-F1
#
_cell.length_a   1.000
_cell.length_b   1.000
_cell.length_c   1.000
_cell.angle_alpha   90.00
_cell.angle_beta   90.00
_cell.angle_gamma   90.00
#
_symmetry.space_group_name_H-M   'P 1'
#
loop_
_entity.id
_entity.type
_entity.pdbx_description
1 polymer ?
#
loop_
_entity_poly.entity_id
_entity_poly.type
_entity_poly.pdbx_seq_one_letter_code
_entity_poly.pdbx_strand_id
1 'polypeptide(L)'
;MRLAAVSTVVAMGGGAKFKGTHDREMKLTEMIEKKVTEAKEVCAGHEGSDECKVAWDEVEEISQAKAHLRVKLEHEEDPLESFCSGNPETDECSIYDD
;
A
#
# COMPACT_ATOMS: atom_id res chain seq x y z
N MET A 1 -9.77 -13.75 35.89
CA MET A 1 -9.34 -12.57 35.11
C MET A 1 -10.11 -12.52 33.80
N ARG A 2 -10.97 -11.53 33.59
CA ARG A 2 -11.58 -11.26 32.27
C ARG A 2 -10.61 -10.35 31.52
N LEU A 3 -9.98 -10.83 30.45
CA LEU A 3 -9.24 -9.96 29.53
C LEU A 3 -10.29 -9.18 28.72
N ALA A 4 -10.30 -7.86 28.87
CA ALA A 4 -11.01 -6.97 27.96
C ALA A 4 -10.17 -6.86 26.68
N ALA A 5 -10.76 -7.26 25.55
CA ALA A 5 -10.22 -6.98 24.24
C ALA A 5 -10.27 -5.46 24.01
N VAL A 6 -9.10 -4.81 23.95
CA VAL A 6 -8.99 -3.41 23.53
C VAL A 6 -9.07 -3.42 22.00
N SER A 7 -10.29 -3.32 21.49
CA SER A 7 -10.55 -3.11 20.07
C SER A 7 -10.37 -1.62 19.76
N THR A 8 -9.13 -1.20 19.53
CA THR A 8 -8.87 0.13 18.97
C THR A 8 -8.94 0.00 17.45
N VAL A 9 -10.15 0.13 16.90
CA VAL A 9 -10.31 0.42 15.47
C VAL A 9 -9.87 1.88 15.27
N VAL A 10 -8.61 2.08 14.88
CA VAL A 10 -8.22 3.36 14.28
C VAL A 10 -9.05 3.50 13.01
N ALA A 11 -9.95 4.47 13.00
CA ALA A 11 -10.69 4.85 11.81
C ALA A 11 -9.66 5.35 10.78
N MET A 12 -9.31 4.49 9.82
CA MET A 12 -8.42 4.82 8.71
C MET A 12 -9.16 5.71 7.71
N GLY A 13 -9.28 6.99 8.06
CA GLY A 13 -9.81 8.05 7.20
C GLY A 13 -8.73 8.56 6.25
N GLY A 14 -8.26 7.72 5.32
CA GLY A 14 -7.26 8.06 4.30
C GLY A 14 -7.79 7.80 2.89
N GLY A 15 -8.98 8.31 2.56
CA GLY A 15 -9.52 8.19 1.21
C GLY A 15 -8.74 9.05 0.22
N ALA A 16 -8.63 8.60 -1.04
CA ALA A 16 -7.96 9.34 -2.11
C ALA A 16 -8.53 10.76 -2.26
N LYS A 17 -7.77 11.77 -1.81
CA LYS A 17 -8.16 13.20 -1.86
C LYS A 17 -8.23 13.75 -3.30
N PHE A 18 -7.58 13.08 -4.24
CA PHE A 18 -7.42 13.54 -5.62
C PHE A 18 -8.02 12.54 -6.61
N LYS A 19 -8.78 13.05 -7.59
CA LYS A 19 -9.42 12.24 -8.63
C LYS A 19 -8.43 11.32 -9.36
N GLY A 20 -7.26 11.83 -9.73
CA GLY A 20 -6.25 11.03 -10.42
C GLY A 20 -5.73 9.85 -9.58
N THR A 21 -5.65 10.03 -8.25
CA THR A 21 -5.24 8.95 -7.33
C THR A 21 -6.32 7.89 -7.20
N HIS A 22 -7.59 8.31 -7.10
CA HIS A 22 -8.74 7.41 -7.11
C HIS A 22 -8.80 6.59 -8.40
N ASP A 23 -8.66 7.25 -9.56
CA ASP A 23 -8.68 6.58 -10.87
C ASP A 23 -7.51 5.57 -10.99
N ARG A 24 -6.35 5.89 -10.44
CA ARG A 24 -5.20 4.96 -10.36
C ARG A 24 -5.50 3.75 -9.49
N GLU A 25 -6.11 3.94 -8.32
CA GLU A 25 -6.50 2.86 -7.41
C GLU A 25 -7.54 1.92 -8.05
N MET A 26 -8.54 2.48 -8.72
CA MET A 26 -9.53 1.72 -9.49
C MET A 26 -8.87 0.91 -10.60
N LYS A 27 -7.99 1.53 -11.40
CA LYS A 27 -7.26 0.84 -12.47
C LYS A 27 -6.38 -0.30 -11.94
N LEU A 28 -5.70 -0.11 -10.81
CA LEU A 28 -4.93 -1.18 -10.17
C LEU A 28 -5.82 -2.34 -9.74
N THR A 29 -7.01 -2.04 -9.21
CA THR A 29 -8.01 -3.06 -8.84
C THR A 29 -8.45 -3.88 -10.05
N GLU A 30 -8.84 -3.23 -11.13
CA GLU A 30 -9.23 -3.89 -12.38
C GLU A 30 -8.11 -4.75 -12.96
N MET A 31 -6.86 -4.25 -12.94
CA MET A 31 -5.70 -5.00 -13.42
C MET A 31 -5.42 -6.25 -12.58
N ILE A 32 -5.57 -6.18 -11.25
CA ILE A 32 -5.42 -7.35 -10.37
C ILE A 32 -6.46 -8.41 -10.72
N GLU A 33 -7.74 -8.04 -10.87
CA GLU A 33 -8.80 -8.99 -11.21
C GLU A 33 -8.56 -9.67 -12.56
N LYS A 34 -8.13 -8.90 -13.56
CA LYS A 34 -7.74 -9.42 -14.88
C LYS A 34 -6.58 -10.40 -14.76
N LYS A 35 -5.52 -10.03 -14.05
CA LYS A 35 -4.30 -10.85 -13.90
C LYS A 35 -4.53 -12.10 -13.07
N VAL A 36 -5.39 -12.05 -12.06
CA VAL A 36 -5.83 -13.25 -11.32
C VAL A 36 -6.56 -14.21 -12.25
N THR A 37 -7.39 -13.70 -13.16
CA THR A 37 -8.08 -14.54 -14.15
C THR A 37 -7.08 -15.16 -15.12
N GLU A 38 -6.15 -14.37 -15.67
CA GLU A 38 -5.07 -14.86 -16.54
C GLU A 38 -4.20 -15.92 -15.83
N ALA A 39 -3.80 -15.69 -14.57
CA ALA A 39 -3.01 -16.64 -13.80
C ALA A 39 -3.76 -17.96 -13.55
N LYS A 40 -5.07 -17.91 -13.26
CA LYS A 40 -5.90 -19.12 -13.14
C LYS A 40 -5.98 -19.90 -14.44
N GLU A 41 -6.09 -19.22 -15.57
CA GLU A 41 -6.12 -19.85 -16.89
C GLU A 41 -4.77 -20.50 -17.24
N VAL A 42 -3.66 -19.80 -17.02
CA VAL A 42 -2.29 -20.31 -17.25
C VAL A 42 -1.97 -21.51 -16.36
N CYS A 43 -2.40 -21.46 -15.09
CA CYS A 43 -2.17 -22.53 -14.13
C CYS A 43 -3.11 -23.73 -14.30
N ALA A 44 -4.17 -23.64 -15.12
CA ALA A 44 -5.19 -24.68 -15.23
C ALA A 44 -4.57 -25.99 -15.76
N GLY A 45 -4.45 -26.99 -14.89
CA GLY A 45 -3.82 -28.28 -15.23
C GLY A 45 -2.28 -28.26 -15.25
N HIS A 46 -1.67 -27.12 -14.93
CA HIS A 46 -0.23 -26.90 -14.90
C HIS A 46 0.20 -26.26 -13.56
N GLU A 47 -0.40 -26.71 -12.46
CA GLU A 47 -0.08 -26.24 -11.12
C GLU A 47 1.43 -26.41 -10.83
N GLY A 48 2.11 -25.30 -10.56
CA GLY A 48 3.54 -25.28 -10.26
C GLY A 48 4.49 -25.26 -11.46
N SER A 49 3.98 -25.13 -12.70
CA SER A 49 4.83 -24.80 -13.85
C SER A 49 5.48 -23.42 -13.67
N ASP A 50 6.57 -23.17 -14.38
CA ASP A 50 7.27 -21.88 -14.29
C ASP A 50 6.40 -20.75 -14.88
N GLU A 51 5.61 -21.02 -15.91
CA GLU A 51 4.63 -20.08 -16.46
C GLU A 51 3.53 -19.75 -15.46
N CYS A 52 3.05 -20.76 -14.71
CA CYS A 52 2.07 -20.56 -13.65
C CYS A 52 2.63 -19.69 -12.51
N LYS A 53 3.90 -19.92 -12.11
CA LYS A 53 4.57 -19.09 -11.09
C LYS A 53 4.72 -17.65 -11.57
N VAL A 54 5.25 -17.44 -12.78
CA VAL A 54 5.42 -16.10 -13.36
C VAL A 54 4.10 -15.36 -13.46
N ALA A 55 3.01 -16.04 -13.83
CA ALA A 55 1.69 -15.41 -13.88
C ALA A 55 1.19 -14.94 -12.49
N TRP A 56 1.48 -15.70 -11.43
CA TRP A 56 1.19 -15.29 -10.06
C TRP A 56 2.15 -14.21 -9.53
N ASP A 57 3.42 -14.22 -9.93
CA ASP A 57 4.38 -13.15 -9.62
C ASP A 57 3.89 -11.81 -10.19
N GLU A 58 3.35 -11.79 -11.41
CA GLU A 58 2.75 -10.57 -11.97
C GLU A 58 1.54 -10.07 -11.15
N VAL A 59 0.71 -10.98 -10.61
CA VAL A 59 -0.39 -10.62 -9.72
C VAL A 59 0.14 -10.01 -8.42
N GLU A 60 1.20 -10.59 -7.86
CA GLU A 60 1.85 -10.10 -6.64
C GLU A 60 2.36 -8.67 -6.84
N GLU A 61 3.09 -8.40 -7.91
CA GLU A 61 3.67 -7.08 -8.20
C GLU A 61 2.60 -5.98 -8.32
N ILE A 62 1.48 -6.26 -9.01
CA ILE A 62 0.40 -5.27 -9.15
C ILE A 62 -0.34 -5.08 -7.82
N SER A 63 -0.50 -6.14 -7.04
CA SER A 63 -1.09 -6.09 -5.70
C SER A 63 -0.21 -5.28 -4.74
N GLN A 64 1.11 -5.46 -4.81
CA GLN A 64 2.07 -4.69 -4.05
C GLN A 64 2.04 -3.21 -4.46
N ALA A 65 1.94 -2.89 -5.75
CA ALA A 65 1.80 -1.52 -6.22
C ALA A 65 0.54 -0.84 -5.66
N LYS A 66 -0.59 -1.57 -5.56
CA LYS A 66 -1.82 -1.08 -4.92
C LYS A 66 -1.64 -0.89 -3.41
N ALA A 67 -1.01 -1.85 -2.72
CA ALA A 67 -0.74 -1.74 -1.28
C ALA A 67 0.15 -0.53 -0.98
N HIS A 68 1.23 -0.33 -1.75
CA HIS A 68 2.12 0.82 -1.62
C HIS A 68 1.40 2.15 -1.90
N LEU A 69 0.48 2.19 -2.88
CA LEU A 69 -0.37 3.36 -3.11
C LEU A 69 -1.21 3.68 -1.87
N ARG A 70 -1.83 2.67 -1.24
CA ARG A 70 -2.63 2.86 -0.02
C ARG A 70 -1.79 3.33 1.15
N VAL A 71 -0.62 2.75 1.36
CA VAL A 71 0.32 3.18 2.42
C VAL A 71 0.68 4.65 2.25
N LYS A 72 0.91 5.12 1.02
CA LYS A 72 1.17 6.55 0.73
C LYS A 72 -0.04 7.47 0.96
N LEU A 73 -1.25 6.95 0.81
CA LEU A 73 -2.47 7.71 1.08
C LEU A 73 -2.80 7.76 2.57
N GLU A 74 -2.42 6.71 3.32
CA GLU A 74 -2.64 6.59 4.76
C GLU A 74 -1.55 7.35 5.56
N HIS A 75 -0.31 7.38 5.06
CA HIS A 75 0.80 8.10 5.68
C HIS A 75 1.15 9.34 4.84
N GLU A 76 0.38 10.42 5.03
CA GLU A 76 0.78 11.74 4.56
C GLU A 76 1.82 12.33 5.53
N GLU A 77 3.10 12.11 5.20
CA GLU A 77 4.32 12.60 5.87
C GLU A 77 4.45 12.22 7.36
N ASP A 78 5.69 12.02 7.82
CA ASP A 78 5.92 11.90 9.26
C ASP A 78 5.44 13.22 9.90
N PRO A 79 4.53 13.19 10.89
CA PRO A 79 4.11 14.40 11.58
C PRO A 79 5.30 15.24 12.06
N LEU A 80 6.42 14.60 12.42
CA LEU A 80 7.66 15.28 12.77
C LEU A 80 8.32 15.96 11.57
N GLU A 81 8.34 15.33 10.39
CA GLU A 81 8.88 15.92 9.17
C GLU A 81 8.11 17.20 8.78
N SER A 82 6.78 17.16 8.85
CA SER A 82 5.93 18.34 8.63
C SER A 82 6.17 19.45 9.66
N PHE A 83 6.44 19.08 10.93
CA PHE A 83 6.75 20.00 12.00
C PHE A 83 8.14 20.63 11.83
N CYS A 84 9.16 19.83 11.50
CA CYS A 84 10.54 20.25 11.32
C CYS A 84 10.73 21.18 10.11
N SER A 85 9.92 21.03 9.06
CA SER A 85 9.90 21.94 7.91
C SER A 85 9.60 23.40 8.32
N GLY A 86 8.77 23.61 9.34
CA GLY A 86 8.42 24.92 9.87
C GLY A 86 9.20 25.36 11.11
N ASN A 87 9.93 24.44 11.74
CA ASN A 87 10.64 24.67 13.01
C ASN A 87 12.04 24.01 13.00
N PRO A 88 12.92 24.33 12.04
CA PRO A 88 14.21 23.64 11.87
C PRO A 88 15.17 23.81 13.06
N GLU A 89 15.00 24.87 13.85
CA GLU A 89 15.81 25.19 15.03
C GLU A 89 15.38 24.45 16.30
N THR A 90 14.25 23.74 16.28
CA THR A 90 13.82 22.95 17.44
C THR A 90 14.78 21.78 17.67
N ASP A 91 14.93 21.38 18.93
CA ASP A 91 15.87 20.32 19.30
C ASP A 91 15.48 18.98 18.64
N GLU A 92 14.20 18.77 18.36
CA GLU A 92 13.68 17.61 17.64
C GLU A 92 14.05 17.59 16.15
N CYS A 93 14.50 18.72 15.60
CA CYS A 93 14.70 18.94 14.16
C CYS A 93 16.12 19.42 13.79
N SER A 94 16.96 19.73 14.78
CA SER A 94 18.36 20.10 14.56
C SER A 94 19.15 18.93 13.96
N ILE A 95 19.62 19.12 12.72
CA ILE A 95 20.58 18.23 12.08
C ILE A 95 21.96 18.87 12.20
N TYR A 96 22.90 18.18 12.85
CA TYR A 96 24.29 18.60 12.95
C TYR A 96 25.10 17.94 11.82
N ASP A 97 25.84 18.74 11.05
CA ASP A 97 26.86 18.23 10.13
C ASP A 97 28.13 17.85 10.92
N ASP A 98 28.67 16.65 10.66
CA ASP A 98 29.91 16.13 11.25
C ASP A 98 31.20 16.64 10.56
#